data_AF-A0A5K0VDB1-F1
#
_entry.id   AF-A0A5K0VDB1-F1
#
_cell.length_a   1.000
_cell.length_b   1.000
_cell.length_c   1.000
_cell.angle_alpha   90.00
_cell.angle_beta   90.00
_cell.angle_gamma   90.00
#
_symmetry.space_group_name_H-M   'P 1'
#
loop_
_entity.id
_entity.type
_entity.pdbx_description
1 polymer ?
#
loop_
_entity_poly.entity_id
_entity_poly.type
_entity_poly.pdbx_seq_one_letter_code
_entity_poly.pdbx_strand_id
1 'polypeptide(L)'
;TEVSTVICGRKELKKIVGINGQLDTVKRIIYMHDEGFPDEVSSVERGTGWTLASFSDVERLGRKSPVDADLPVSADIAVIMYTSGSTGLPK
;
A
#
# COMPACT_ATOMS: atom_id res chain seq x y z
N THR A 1 -1.28 3.64 15.61
CA THR A 1 -1.76 3.53 14.22
C THR A 1 -1.01 2.39 13.56
N GLU A 2 -1.67 1.58 12.74
CA GLU A 2 -1.05 0.46 12.03
C GLU A 2 -1.31 0.61 10.53
N VAL A 3 -0.32 0.26 9.71
CA VAL A 3 -0.45 0.34 8.25
C VAL A 3 -0.68 -1.06 7.70
N SER A 4 -1.87 -1.29 7.12
CA SER A 4 -2.24 -2.57 6.51
C SER A 4 -2.18 -2.57 4.98
N THR A 5 -2.13 -1.38 4.37
CA THR A 5 -2.09 -1.18 2.92
C THR A 5 -1.01 -0.17 2.58
N VAL A 6 -0.15 -0.48 1.62
CA VAL A 6 0.84 0.46 1.08
C VAL A 6 0.50 0.76 -0.38
N ILE A 7 0.48 2.05 -0.73
CA ILE A 7 0.30 2.50 -2.11
C ILE A 7 1.64 3.07 -2.58
N CYS A 8 2.18 2.56 -3.69
CA CYS A 8 3.53 2.95 -4.11
C CYS A 8 3.75 2.91 -5.63
N GLY A 9 4.81 3.55 -6.09
CA GLY A 9 5.31 3.37 -7.46
C GLY A 9 6.11 2.08 -7.62
N ARG A 10 6.51 1.78 -8.86
CA ARG A 10 7.32 0.60 -9.19
C ARG A 10 8.68 0.60 -8.48
N LYS A 11 9.35 1.75 -8.39
CA LYS A 11 10.68 1.87 -7.78
C LYS A 11 10.62 1.57 -6.28
N GLU A 12 9.54 2.01 -5.64
CA GLU A 12 9.28 1.83 -4.21
C GLU A 12 8.87 0.38 -3.90
N LEU A 13 8.08 -0.25 -4.77
CA LEU A 13 7.69 -1.67 -4.62
C LEU A 13 8.92 -2.57 -4.42
N LYS A 14 9.96 -2.40 -5.24
CA LYS A 14 11.21 -3.18 -5.11
C LYS A 14 11.88 -3.00 -3.75
N LYS A 15 11.85 -1.78 -3.20
CA LYS A 15 12.40 -1.47 -1.87
C LYS A 15 11.56 -2.12 -0.77
N ILE A 16 10.24 -2.05 -0.88
CA ILE A 16 9.27 -2.63 0.06
C ILE A 16 9.43 -4.17 0.11
N VAL A 17 9.53 -4.82 -1.04
CA VAL A 17 9.78 -6.28 -1.11
C VAL A 17 11.10 -6.64 -0.41
N GLY A 18 12.14 -5.82 -0.55
CA GLY A 18 13.43 -6.02 0.11
C GLY A 18 13.38 -5.96 1.64
N ILE A 19 12.32 -5.40 2.23
CA ILE A 19 12.11 -5.30 3.68
C ILE A 19 10.87 -6.10 4.15
N ASN A 20 10.36 -7.04 3.35
CA ASN A 20 9.10 -7.74 3.64
C ASN A 20 9.05 -8.38 5.04
N GLY A 21 10.15 -8.95 5.53
CA GLY A 21 10.26 -9.59 6.84
C GLY A 21 10.31 -8.61 8.03
N GLN A 22 10.19 -7.31 7.78
CA GLN A 22 10.08 -6.26 8.80
C GLN A 22 8.69 -5.61 8.81
N LEU A 23 7.79 -5.99 7.90
CA LEU A 23 6.50 -5.34 7.68
C LEU A 23 5.34 -6.24 8.14
N ASP A 24 5.27 -6.49 9.44
CA ASP A 24 4.36 -7.49 10.04
C ASP A 24 2.87 -7.18 9.85
N THR A 25 2.50 -5.90 9.72
CA THR A 25 1.09 -5.47 9.61
C THR A 25 0.61 -5.31 8.18
N VAL A 26 1.53 -5.27 7.20
CA VAL A 26 1.19 -5.00 5.80
C VAL A 26 0.56 -6.26 5.19
N LYS A 27 -0.62 -6.08 4.59
CA LYS A 27 -1.39 -7.16 3.95
C LYS A 27 -1.58 -6.93 2.46
N ARG A 28 -1.56 -5.66 2.02
CA ARG A 28 -1.90 -5.26 0.65
C ARG A 28 -0.89 -4.25 0.12
N ILE A 29 -0.45 -4.46 -1.12
CA ILE A 29 0.32 -3.47 -1.87
C ILE A 29 -0.48 -3.07 -3.12
N ILE A 30 -0.72 -1.78 -3.27
CA ILE A 30 -1.37 -1.21 -4.46
C ILE A 30 -0.30 -0.42 -5.22
N TYR A 31 -0.04 -0.80 -6.47
CA TYR A 31 0.95 -0.10 -7.29
C TYR A 31 0.29 0.86 -8.29
N MET A 32 0.85 2.06 -8.37
CA MET A 32 0.40 3.12 -9.28
C MET A 32 1.12 2.93 -10.62
N HIS A 33 0.52 2.20 -11.58
CA HIS A 33 0.75 2.21 -13.05
C HIS A 33 0.12 0.99 -13.74
N ASP A 34 -0.24 1.15 -15.01
CA ASP A 34 -0.90 0.13 -15.85
C ASP A 34 0.04 -0.87 -16.53
N GLU A 35 1.33 -0.54 -16.67
CA GLU A 35 2.28 -1.50 -17.26
C GLU A 35 2.62 -2.60 -16.27
N GLY A 36 1.87 -3.70 -16.42
CA GLY A 36 1.92 -4.87 -15.57
C GLY A 36 3.26 -5.58 -15.60
N PHE A 37 3.62 -6.13 -14.45
CA PHE A 37 4.67 -7.15 -14.32
C PHE A 37 4.02 -8.42 -13.76
N PRO A 38 3.21 -9.16 -14.56
CA PRO A 38 2.45 -10.30 -14.05
C PRO A 38 3.35 -11.34 -13.34
N ASP A 39 4.54 -11.56 -13.91
CA ASP A 39 5.50 -12.53 -13.39
C ASP A 39 6.18 -12.05 -12.10
N GLU A 40 6.54 -10.76 -12.00
CA GLU A 40 7.11 -10.18 -10.78
C GLU A 40 6.06 -10.15 -9.66
N VAL A 41 4.81 -9.77 -9.99
CA VAL A 41 3.69 -9.70 -9.04
C VAL A 41 3.41 -11.08 -8.44
N SER A 42 3.21 -12.10 -9.27
CA SER A 42 2.89 -13.45 -8.77
C SER A 42 4.00 -14.03 -7.90
N SER A 43 5.26 -13.72 -8.21
CA SER A 43 6.41 -14.17 -7.44
C SER A 43 6.51 -13.48 -6.08
N VAL A 44 6.21 -12.17 -6.04
CA VAL A 44 6.16 -11.40 -4.80
C VAL A 44 5.02 -11.86 -3.90
N GLU A 45 3.81 -12.09 -4.44
CA GLU A 45 2.67 -12.57 -3.67
C GLU A 45 2.98 -13.90 -2.97
N ARG A 46 3.56 -14.87 -3.70
CA ARG A 46 3.98 -16.16 -3.11
C ARG A 46 5.06 -16.01 -2.04
N GLY A 47 5.99 -15.07 -2.23
CA GLY A 47 7.10 -14.85 -1.31
C GLY A 47 6.77 -14.02 -0.06
N THR A 48 5.68 -13.26 -0.09
CA THR A 48 5.31 -12.30 0.98
C THR A 48 3.99 -12.63 1.67
N GLY A 49 3.09 -13.37 1.01
CA GLY A 49 1.71 -13.52 1.46
C GLY A 49 0.86 -12.25 1.34
N TRP A 50 1.39 -11.19 0.72
CA TRP A 50 0.63 -9.98 0.45
C TRP A 50 -0.29 -10.16 -0.75
N THR A 51 -1.41 -9.43 -0.76
CA THR A 51 -2.21 -9.22 -1.96
C THR A 51 -1.66 -8.04 -2.75
N LEU A 52 -1.31 -8.25 -4.01
CA LEU A 52 -0.84 -7.20 -4.91
C LEU A 52 -1.93 -6.87 -5.93
N ALA A 53 -2.19 -5.58 -6.15
CA ALA A 53 -3.12 -5.12 -7.18
C ALA A 53 -2.62 -3.83 -7.83
N SER A 54 -2.90 -3.65 -9.11
CA SER A 54 -2.76 -2.33 -9.73
C SER A 54 -3.84 -1.39 -9.20
N PHE A 55 -3.58 -0.09 -9.20
CA PHE A 55 -4.60 0.90 -8.87
C PHE A 55 -5.84 0.74 -9.77
N SER A 56 -5.65 0.50 -11.07
CA SER A 56 -6.71 0.28 -12.06
C SER A 56 -7.56 -0.96 -11.77
N ASP A 57 -6.96 -2.04 -11.23
CA ASP A 57 -7.70 -3.21 -10.77
C ASP A 57 -8.59 -2.91 -9.57
N VAL A 58 -8.07 -2.13 -8.61
CA VAL A 58 -8.84 -1.69 -7.43
C VAL A 58 -10.01 -0.81 -7.85
N GLU A 59 -9.79 0.15 -8.76
CA GLU A 59 -10.88 0.97 -9.29
C GLU A 59 -11.96 0.14 -10.00
N ARG A 60 -11.54 -0.80 -10.85
CA ARG A 60 -12.45 -1.71 -11.57
C ARG A 60 -13.24 -2.59 -10.60
N LEU A 61 -12.61 -3.03 -9.51
CA LEU A 61 -13.27 -3.79 -8.45
C LEU A 61 -14.30 -2.93 -7.72
N GLY A 62 -13.95 -1.70 -7.34
CA GLY A 62 -14.85 -0.75 -6.68
C GLY A 62 -16.07 -0.41 -7.54
N ARG A 63 -15.89 -0.20 -8.86
CA ARG A 63 -17.02 0.04 -9.79
C ARG A 63 -17.99 -1.15 -9.87
N LYS A 64 -17.49 -2.38 -9.71
CA LYS A 64 -18.31 -3.61 -9.73
C LYS A 64 -18.97 -3.92 -8.40
N SER A 65 -18.43 -3.37 -7.30
CA SER A 65 -18.85 -3.67 -5.92
C SER A 65 -18.96 -2.37 -5.12
N PRO A 66 -19.94 -1.51 -5.42
CA PRO A 66 -20.12 -0.25 -4.70
C PRO A 66 -20.47 -0.52 -3.24
N VAL A 67 -19.97 0.32 -2.35
CA VAL A 67 -20.26 0.32 -0.91
C VAL A 67 -20.66 1.73 -0.48
N ASP A 68 -21.51 1.83 0.54
CA ASP A 68 -21.88 3.12 1.12
C ASP A 68 -20.67 3.80 1.75
N ALA A 69 -20.60 5.12 1.66
CA ALA A 69 -19.51 5.91 2.20
C ALA A 69 -19.59 5.93 3.74
N ASP A 70 -18.49 5.59 4.39
CA ASP A 70 -18.27 5.80 5.83
C ASP A 70 -17.49 7.11 6.02
N LEU A 71 -18.17 8.14 6.52
CA LEU A 71 -17.63 9.50 6.58
C LEU A 71 -16.93 9.75 7.92
N PRO A 72 -15.74 10.39 7.92
CA PRO A 72 -14.99 10.65 9.15
C PRO A 72 -15.65 11.75 10.00
N VAL A 73 -15.37 11.72 11.30
CA VAL A 73 -15.67 12.81 12.24
C VAL A 73 -14.44 13.70 12.45
N SER A 74 -14.64 14.89 13.02
CA SER A 74 -13.55 15.86 13.24
C SER A 74 -12.43 15.36 14.17
N ALA A 75 -12.69 14.33 14.96
CA ALA A 75 -11.71 13.72 15.86
C ALA A 75 -10.84 12.65 15.18
N ASP A 76 -11.18 12.22 13.96
CA ASP A 76 -10.44 11.16 13.27
C ASP A 76 -9.09 11.65 12.74
N ILE A 77 -8.09 10.76 12.77
CA ILE A 77 -6.77 11.03 12.20
C ILE A 77 -6.86 10.92 10.67
N ALA A 78 -6.75 12.05 9.97
CA ALA A 78 -6.75 12.07 8.51
C ALA A 78 -5.38 11.76 7.90
N VAL A 79 -4.30 12.36 8.41
CA VAL A 79 -2.95 12.26 7.83
C VAL A 79 -1.90 12.25 8.93
N ILE A 80 -0.90 11.38 8.77
CA ILE A 80 0.36 11.41 9.51
C ILE A 80 1.47 11.65 8.50
N MET A 81 2.23 12.73 8.67
CA MET A 81 3.33 13.08 7.78
C MET A 81 4.63 13.08 8.57
N TYR A 82 5.49 12.11 8.27
CA TYR A 82 6.79 12.02 8.91
C TYR A 82 7.75 13.09 8.36
N THR A 83 8.41 13.82 9.24
CA THR A 83 9.41 14.83 8.86
C THR A 83 10.76 14.50 9.47
N SER A 84 11.87 14.82 8.79
CA SER A 84 13.22 14.44 9.22
C SER A 84 13.68 15.05 10.55
N GLY A 85 13.03 16.13 11.01
CA GLY A 85 13.34 16.81 12.27
C GLY A 85 14.80 17.28 12.39
N SER A 86 15.15 17.89 13.53
CA SER A 86 16.55 18.20 13.87
C SER A 86 17.30 17.02 14.49
N THR A 87 16.58 15.95 14.84
CA THR A 87 17.10 14.75 15.52
C THR A 87 17.55 13.64 14.56
N GLY A 88 17.38 13.82 13.24
CA GLY A 88 17.77 12.86 12.20
C GLY A 88 16.84 11.65 12.04
N LEU A 89 16.10 11.27 13.10
CA LEU A 89 15.03 10.29 13.01
C LEU A 89 13.71 10.97 12.62
N PRO A 90 12.97 10.42 11.63
CA PRO A 90 11.66 10.95 11.27
C PRO A 90 10.68 10.91 12.44
N LYS A 91 9.96 12.02 12.65
CA LYS A 91 8.86 12.14 13.62
C LYS A 91 7.53 12.27 12.91
#